data_AF-A0A5C2LI75-F1
#
_entry.id   AF-A0A5C2LI75-F1
#
_cell.length_a   1.000
_cell.length_b   1.000
_cell.length_c   1.000
_cell.angle_alpha   90.00
_cell.angle_beta   90.00
_cell.angle_gamma   90.00
#
_symmetry.space_group_name_H-M   'P 1'
#
loop_
_entity.id
_entity.type
_entity.pdbx_description
1 polymer ?
#
loop_
_entity_poly.entity_id
_entity_poly.type
_entity_poly.pdbx_seq_one_letter_code
_entity_poly.pdbx_strand_id
1 'polypeptide(L)'
;MNSLAIQPRWQAVVERWLAFLVTQRRLKPAAEGYQVCAGEEREDEHPHFSGHDLTLSQILRGARNELSLLNDAQWSPESPAFNHPASAPYIQELATICQQLAQRLQRPIRLLEVGTRTGRAAESLLAQLNAGQIEYVGLEQSRRCC
;
A
#
# COMPACT_ATOMS: atom_id res chain seq x y z
N MET A 1 14.79 -31.49 -0.60
CA MET A 1 13.81 -30.41 -0.87
C MET A 1 14.42 -29.10 -0.42
N ASN A 2 14.65 -28.15 -1.33
CA ASN A 2 15.08 -26.82 -0.93
C ASN A 2 13.94 -26.22 -0.13
N SER A 3 14.05 -26.27 1.20
CA SER A 3 13.37 -25.33 2.08
C SER A 3 13.57 -23.97 1.44
N LEU A 4 12.50 -23.35 0.94
CA LEU A 4 12.54 -21.95 0.53
C LEU A 4 13.18 -21.26 1.72
N ALA A 5 14.40 -20.76 1.59
CA ALA A 5 15.22 -20.26 2.69
C ALA A 5 14.64 -18.94 3.22
N ILE A 6 13.40 -19.02 3.70
CA ILE A 6 12.55 -17.94 4.16
C ILE A 6 12.96 -17.66 5.59
N GLN A 7 13.20 -16.40 5.89
CA GLN A 7 13.48 -16.00 7.25
C GLN A 7 12.27 -16.33 8.15
N PRO A 8 12.47 -16.85 9.37
CA PRO A 8 11.39 -17.29 10.26
C PRO A 8 10.30 -16.23 10.49
N ARG A 9 10.67 -14.94 10.50
CA ARG A 9 9.72 -13.82 10.66
C ARG A 9 8.65 -13.74 9.58
N TRP A 10 8.90 -14.28 8.39
CA TRP A 10 7.98 -14.26 7.25
C TRP A 10 7.14 -15.52 7.11
N GLN A 11 7.41 -16.55 7.93
CA GLN A 11 6.77 -17.86 7.80
C GLN A 11 5.25 -17.77 7.88
N ALA A 12 4.71 -17.07 8.88
CA ALA A 12 3.26 -16.90 9.06
C ALA A 12 2.59 -16.20 7.86
N VAL A 13 3.29 -15.26 7.21
CA VAL A 13 2.78 -14.56 6.03
C VAL A 13 2.73 -15.50 4.83
N VAL A 14 3.80 -16.27 4.60
CA VAL A 14 3.87 -17.25 3.52
C VAL A 14 2.84 -18.37 3.70
N GLU A 15 2.68 -18.88 4.92
CA GLU A 15 1.65 -19.87 5.24
C GLU A 15 0.24 -19.34 4.93
N ARG A 16 -0.04 -18.07 5.23
CA ARG A 16 -1.32 -17.43 4.89
C ARG A 16 -1.51 -17.29 3.37
N TRP A 17 -0.46 -16.98 2.62
CA TRP A 17 -0.53 -16.95 1.14
C TRP A 17 -0.77 -18.33 0.55
N LEU A 18 -0.07 -19.37 1.06
CA LEU A 18 -0.29 -20.75 0.64
C LEU A 18 -1.71 -21.21 0.94
N ALA A 19 -2.24 -20.88 2.12
CA ALA A 19 -3.63 -21.15 2.48
C ALA A 19 -4.61 -20.45 1.53
N PHE A 20 -4.35 -19.19 1.17
CA PHE A 20 -5.15 -18.46 0.19
C PHE A 20 -5.13 -19.16 -1.18
N LEU A 21 -3.97 -19.60 -1.67
CA LEU A 21 -3.88 -20.34 -2.93
C LEU A 21 -4.61 -21.68 -2.88
N VAL A 22 -4.66 -22.35 -1.72
CA VAL A 22 -5.51 -23.53 -1.53
C VAL A 22 -7.00 -23.17 -1.63
N THR A 23 -7.45 -22.05 -1.04
CA THR A 23 -8.85 -21.61 -1.17
C THR A 23 -9.23 -21.29 -2.62
N GLN A 24 -8.29 -20.77 -3.41
CA GLN A 24 -8.46 -20.52 -4.85
C GLN A 24 -8.37 -21.79 -5.70
N ARG A 25 -8.19 -22.98 -5.08
CA ARG A 25 -7.97 -24.27 -5.75
C ARG A 25 -6.76 -24.28 -6.69
N ARG A 26 -5.81 -23.36 -6.48
CA ARG A 26 -4.53 -23.26 -7.19
C ARG A 26 -3.50 -24.23 -6.61
N LEU A 27 -3.57 -24.46 -5.30
CA LEU A 27 -2.77 -25.46 -4.59
C LEU A 27 -3.65 -26.53 -3.91
N LYS A 28 -3.10 -27.73 -3.75
CA LYS A 28 -3.67 -28.82 -2.94
C LYS A 28 -2.66 -29.25 -1.88
N PRO A 29 -3.06 -29.37 -0.59
CA PRO A 29 -2.19 -29.94 0.43
C PRO A 29 -1.79 -31.38 0.07
N ALA A 30 -0.51 -31.72 0.25
CA ALA A 30 0.04 -33.05 0.05
C ALA A 30 0.65 -33.59 1.35
N ALA A 31 1.06 -34.86 1.36
CA ALA A 31 1.71 -35.48 2.53
C ALA A 31 2.97 -34.72 2.97
N GLU A 32 3.69 -34.13 2.01
CA GLU A 32 4.78 -33.19 2.27
C GLU A 32 4.60 -31.93 1.40
N GLY A 33 4.08 -30.86 2.01
CA GLY A 33 3.94 -29.55 1.36
C GLY A 33 2.68 -29.42 0.51
N TYR A 34 2.84 -28.81 -0.68
CA TYR A 34 1.73 -28.42 -1.55
C TYR A 34 1.97 -28.90 -2.99
N GLN A 35 0.91 -29.34 -3.65
CA GLN A 35 0.89 -29.71 -5.06
C GLN A 35 0.11 -28.65 -5.87
N VAL A 36 0.64 -28.24 -7.01
CA VAL A 36 -0.03 -27.32 -7.94
C VAL A 36 -1.16 -28.04 -8.66
N CYS A 37 -2.35 -27.44 -8.70
CA CYS A 37 -3.49 -27.96 -9.46
C CYS A 37 -3.30 -27.72 -10.96
N ALA A 38 -3.75 -28.65 -11.81
CA ALA A 38 -3.68 -28.48 -13.26
C ALA A 38 -4.58 -27.31 -13.71
N GLY A 39 -4.05 -26.41 -14.56
CA GLY A 39 -4.79 -25.27 -15.12
C GLY A 39 -4.40 -23.89 -14.58
N GLU A 40 -3.26 -23.73 -13.90
CA GLU A 40 -2.69 -22.38 -13.74
C GLU A 40 -2.29 -21.82 -15.09
N GLU A 41 -3.16 -20.99 -15.66
CA GLU A 41 -2.80 -20.11 -16.75
C GLU A 41 -1.83 -19.05 -16.20
N ARG A 42 -0.79 -18.74 -16.97
CA ARG A 42 0.10 -17.63 -16.66
C ARG A 42 -0.74 -16.37 -16.74
N GLU A 43 -1.08 -15.78 -15.60
CA GLU A 43 -1.68 -14.45 -15.58
C GLU A 43 -0.75 -13.49 -16.32
N ASP A 44 -1.30 -12.72 -17.25
CA ASP A 44 -0.55 -11.66 -17.94
C ASP A 44 0.12 -10.78 -16.89
N GLU A 45 1.41 -10.50 -17.07
CA GLU A 45 2.16 -9.64 -16.14
C GLU A 45 1.46 -8.29 -16.09
N HIS A 46 0.77 -8.02 -14.99
CA HIS A 46 0.27 -6.68 -14.71
C HIS A 46 1.47 -5.73 -14.70
N PRO A 47 1.48 -4.66 -15.51
CA PRO A 47 2.66 -3.81 -15.69
C PRO A 47 3.15 -3.18 -14.37
N HIS A 48 2.25 -3.02 -13.39
CA HIS A 48 2.57 -2.52 -12.05
C HIS A 48 3.28 -3.53 -11.13
N PHE A 49 3.37 -4.81 -11.50
CA PHE A 49 4.00 -5.88 -10.73
C PHE A 49 5.23 -6.48 -11.43
N SER A 50 5.68 -5.93 -12.55
CA SER A 50 6.92 -6.37 -13.20
C SER A 50 8.11 -6.31 -12.22
N GLY A 51 8.88 -7.40 -12.11
CA GLY A 51 10.02 -7.50 -11.20
C GLY A 51 9.68 -7.66 -9.71
N HIS A 52 8.39 -7.73 -9.35
CA HIS A 52 7.94 -7.91 -7.98
C HIS A 52 8.42 -9.24 -7.38
N ASP A 53 8.38 -10.32 -8.15
CA ASP A 53 8.72 -11.67 -7.67
C ASP A 53 10.17 -11.78 -7.20
N LEU A 54 11.10 -11.13 -7.92
CA LEU A 54 12.51 -11.07 -7.55
C LEU A 54 12.69 -10.32 -6.22
N THR A 55 12.07 -9.15 -6.11
CA THR A 55 12.12 -8.31 -4.91
C THR A 55 11.52 -9.03 -3.70
N LEU A 56 10.37 -9.67 -3.87
CA LEU A 56 9.71 -10.44 -2.82
C LEU A 56 10.60 -11.60 -2.36
N SER A 57 11.19 -12.34 -3.30
CA SER A 57 12.13 -13.43 -2.99
C SER A 57 13.35 -12.94 -2.20
N GLN A 58 13.93 -11.79 -2.58
CA GLN A 58 15.04 -11.19 -1.85
C GLN A 58 14.65 -10.79 -0.42
N ILE A 59 13.46 -10.21 -0.21
CA ILE A 59 12.97 -9.83 1.13
C ILE A 59 12.71 -11.06 2.00
N LEU A 60 12.02 -12.07 1.46
CA LEU A 60 11.70 -13.31 2.18
C LEU A 60 12.97 -14.03 2.63
N ARG A 61 14.04 -14.00 1.81
CA ARG A 61 15.34 -14.59 2.13
C ARG A 61 16.27 -13.68 2.94
N GLY A 62 15.89 -12.42 3.16
CA GLY A 62 16.71 -11.45 3.89
C GLY A 62 17.83 -10.79 3.10
N ALA A 63 17.90 -11.01 1.79
CA ALA A 63 18.86 -10.35 0.90
C ALA A 63 18.52 -8.87 0.66
N ARG A 64 17.27 -8.46 0.90
CA ARG A 64 16.80 -7.07 0.84
C ARG A 64 16.01 -6.73 2.10
N ASN A 65 16.23 -5.53 2.63
CA ASN A 65 15.42 -5.00 3.74
C ASN A 65 14.05 -4.54 3.22
N GLU A 66 12.97 -5.00 3.83
CA GLU A 66 11.59 -4.63 3.49
C GLU A 66 11.31 -3.13 3.60
N LEU A 67 11.96 -2.44 4.55
CA LEU A 67 11.80 -1.00 4.73
C LEU A 67 12.37 -0.19 3.56
N SER A 68 13.22 -0.81 2.72
CA SER A 68 13.65 -0.18 1.47
C SER A 68 12.51 0.07 0.50
N LEU A 69 11.39 -0.66 0.63
CA LEU A 69 10.20 -0.44 -0.19
C LEU A 69 9.48 0.86 0.14
N LEU A 70 9.62 1.38 1.36
CA LEU A 70 8.89 2.60 1.78
C LEU A 70 9.18 3.80 0.88
N ASN A 71 10.37 3.88 0.31
CA ASN A 71 10.81 4.97 -0.57
C ASN A 71 10.94 4.52 -2.04
N ASP A 72 10.47 3.31 -2.36
CA ASP A 72 10.54 2.79 -3.72
C ASP A 72 9.54 3.53 -4.62
N ALA A 73 9.99 3.94 -5.81
CA ALA A 73 9.18 4.74 -6.72
C ALA A 73 7.91 4.01 -7.17
N GLN A 74 7.95 2.68 -7.26
CA GLN A 74 6.84 1.86 -7.73
C GLN A 74 6.09 1.20 -6.57
N TRP A 75 6.81 0.75 -5.55
CA TRP A 75 6.25 -0.10 -4.48
C TRP A 75 6.19 0.56 -3.11
N SER A 76 6.50 1.86 -2.99
CA SER A 76 6.14 2.62 -1.79
C SER A 76 4.63 2.54 -1.57
N PRO A 77 4.14 2.48 -0.33
CA PRO A 77 2.70 2.48 -0.04
C PRO A 77 1.91 3.60 -0.73
N GLU A 78 2.53 4.76 -0.94
CA GLU A 78 1.93 5.91 -1.61
C GLU A 78 1.75 5.69 -3.11
N SER A 79 2.66 5.01 -3.79
CA SER A 79 2.55 4.80 -5.24
C SER A 79 1.26 4.06 -5.66
N PRO A 80 0.93 2.86 -5.16
CA PRO A 80 -0.32 2.20 -5.49
C PRO A 80 -1.52 2.95 -4.92
N ALA A 81 -1.40 3.57 -3.74
CA ALA A 81 -2.48 4.35 -3.15
C ALA A 81 -2.87 5.55 -4.03
N PHE A 82 -1.92 6.27 -4.63
CA PHE A 82 -2.21 7.42 -5.48
C PHE A 82 -2.40 7.08 -6.96
N ASN A 83 -1.87 5.96 -7.44
CA ASN A 83 -2.08 5.50 -8.82
C ASN A 83 -3.45 4.82 -9.02
N HIS A 84 -4.15 4.48 -7.94
CA HIS A 84 -5.49 3.92 -8.05
C HIS A 84 -6.48 4.96 -8.62
N PRO A 85 -7.30 4.60 -9.62
CA PRO A 85 -8.15 5.57 -10.33
C PRO A 85 -9.19 6.27 -9.43
N ALA A 86 -9.56 5.65 -8.30
CA ALA A 86 -10.49 6.25 -7.34
C ALA A 86 -9.85 7.34 -6.45
N SER A 87 -8.53 7.42 -6.35
CA SER A 87 -7.86 8.25 -5.34
C SER A 87 -8.00 9.74 -5.59
N ALA A 88 -7.86 10.20 -6.83
CA ALA A 88 -8.07 11.60 -7.18
C ALA A 88 -9.53 12.04 -6.94
N PRO A 89 -10.57 11.28 -7.36
CA PRO A 89 -11.95 11.55 -6.99
C PRO A 89 -12.18 11.69 -5.48
N TYR A 90 -11.62 10.79 -4.67
CA TYR A 90 -11.79 10.86 -3.21
C TYR A 90 -11.20 12.13 -2.60
N ILE A 91 -10.02 12.56 -3.05
CA ILE A 91 -9.40 13.80 -2.57
C ILE A 91 -10.24 15.02 -3.01
N GLN A 92 -10.79 15.01 -4.22
CA GLN A 92 -11.66 16.06 -4.73
C GLN A 92 -12.97 16.16 -3.94
N GLU A 93 -13.58 15.03 -3.60
CA GLU A 93 -14.78 14.98 -2.75
C GLU A 93 -14.47 15.53 -1.35
N LEU A 94 -13.36 15.10 -0.75
CA LEU A 94 -12.92 15.62 0.54
C LEU A 94 -12.71 17.14 0.50
N ALA A 95 -12.04 17.66 -0.52
CA ALA A 95 -11.85 19.09 -0.71
C ALA A 95 -13.21 19.82 -0.81
N THR A 96 -14.15 19.27 -1.59
CA THR A 96 -15.49 19.84 -1.75
C THR A 96 -16.24 19.90 -0.42
N ILE A 97 -16.18 18.83 0.38
CA ILE A 97 -16.76 18.80 1.73
C ILE A 97 -16.13 19.87 2.62
N CYS A 98 -14.80 20.00 2.58
CA CYS A 98 -14.07 21.01 3.36
C CYS A 98 -14.51 22.44 3.00
N GLN A 99 -14.66 22.73 1.70
CA GLN A 99 -15.12 24.03 1.21
C GLN A 99 -16.55 24.35 1.68
N GLN A 100 -17.47 23.40 1.54
CA GLN A 100 -18.86 23.56 1.96
C GLN A 100 -18.97 23.78 3.47
N LEU A 101 -18.20 23.02 4.26
CA LEU A 101 -18.15 23.18 5.71
C LEU A 101 -17.57 24.55 6.12
N ALA A 102 -16.48 24.98 5.50
CA ALA A 102 -15.89 26.28 5.78
C ALA A 102 -16.85 27.44 5.47
N GLN A 103 -17.55 27.37 4.34
CA GLN A 103 -18.58 28.35 3.98
C GLN A 103 -19.73 28.38 4.99
N ARG A 104 -20.24 27.20 5.38
CA ARG A 104 -21.36 27.10 6.34
C ARG A 104 -20.97 27.59 7.74
N LEU A 105 -19.74 27.32 8.17
CA LEU A 105 -19.23 27.72 9.48
C LEU A 105 -18.66 29.14 9.50
N GLN A 106 -18.49 29.76 8.32
CA GLN A 106 -17.83 31.06 8.12
C GLN A 106 -16.45 31.16 8.79
N ARG A 107 -15.73 30.03 8.82
CA ARG A 107 -14.38 29.93 9.37
C ARG A 107 -13.63 28.76 8.75
N PRO A 108 -12.29 28.77 8.77
CA PRO A 108 -11.49 27.63 8.34
C PRO A 108 -11.84 26.37 9.15
N ILE A 109 -11.91 25.23 8.48
CA ILE A 109 -12.06 23.94 9.14
C ILE A 109 -10.70 23.45 9.64
N ARG A 110 -10.66 22.81 10.82
CA ARG A 110 -9.45 22.19 11.34
C ARG A 110 -9.40 20.73 10.93
N LEU A 111 -8.40 20.36 10.14
CA LEU A 111 -8.21 18.99 9.66
C LEU A 111 -6.93 18.40 10.26
N LEU A 112 -7.05 17.22 10.86
CA LEU A 112 -5.95 16.46 11.42
C LEU A 112 -5.74 15.19 10.60
N GLU A 113 -4.59 15.06 9.95
CA GLU A 113 -4.19 13.83 9.27
C GLU A 113 -3.24 13.03 10.15
N VAL A 114 -3.57 11.75 10.39
CA VAL A 114 -2.74 10.83 11.16
C VAL A 114 -2.02 9.89 10.21
N GLY A 115 -0.70 9.74 10.37
CA GLY A 115 0.14 8.92 9.49
C GLY A 115 0.46 9.64 8.19
N THR A 116 0.81 10.92 8.27
CA THR A 116 1.01 11.80 7.11
C THR A 116 2.12 11.31 6.17
N ARG A 117 3.07 10.51 6.69
CA ARG A 117 4.25 10.00 5.97
C ARG A 117 4.88 11.06 5.04
N THR A 118 4.73 10.92 3.73
CA THR A 118 5.37 11.79 2.73
C THR A 118 4.61 13.08 2.48
N GLY A 119 3.44 13.29 3.10
CA GLY A 119 2.61 14.48 2.91
C GLY A 119 1.92 14.58 1.54
N ARG A 120 1.95 13.52 0.71
CA ARG A 120 1.36 13.56 -0.65
C ARG A 120 -0.16 13.76 -0.63
N ALA A 121 -0.85 13.22 0.37
CA ALA A 121 -2.29 13.44 0.56
C ALA A 121 -2.57 14.89 0.93
N ALA A 122 -1.82 15.42 1.91
CA ALA A 122 -1.85 16.80 2.31
C ALA A 122 -1.63 17.75 1.12
N GLU A 123 -0.58 17.52 0.33
CA GLU A 123 -0.26 18.31 -0.86
C GLU A 123 -1.42 18.30 -1.87
N SER A 124 -1.94 17.12 -2.19
CA SER A 124 -3.04 16.97 -3.14
C SER A 124 -4.34 17.66 -2.68
N LEU A 125 -4.60 17.65 -1.37
CA LEU A 125 -5.76 18.29 -0.76
C LEU A 125 -5.59 19.82 -0.69
N LEU A 126 -4.43 20.29 -0.22
CA LEU A 126 -4.11 21.71 -0.05
C LEU A 126 -3.93 22.43 -1.38
N ALA A 127 -3.61 21.74 -2.47
CA ALA A 127 -3.65 22.31 -3.82
C ALA A 127 -5.06 22.78 -4.24
N GLN A 128 -6.12 22.31 -3.56
CA GLN A 128 -7.52 22.60 -3.89
C GLN A 128 -8.20 23.52 -2.86
N LEU A 129 -7.50 23.86 -1.77
CA LEU A 129 -8.03 24.64 -0.65
C LEU A 129 -7.12 25.84 -0.36
N ASN A 130 -7.68 26.89 0.24
CA ASN A 130 -6.91 28.05 0.68
C ASN A 130 -6.98 28.24 2.20
N ALA A 131 -6.17 29.17 2.72
CA ALA A 131 -6.08 29.44 4.16
C ALA A 131 -7.40 29.96 4.79
N GLY A 132 -8.34 30.48 3.99
CA GLY A 132 -9.68 30.85 4.46
C GLY A 132 -10.60 29.62 4.64
N GLN A 133 -10.22 28.47 4.12
CA GLN A 133 -11.03 27.25 4.10
C GLN A 133 -10.51 26.19 5.07
N ILE A 134 -9.20 26.10 5.31
CA ILE A 134 -8.63 25.01 6.10
C ILE A 134 -7.41 25.44 6.95
N GLU A 135 -7.38 24.94 8.18
CA GLU A 135 -6.22 24.83 9.06
C GLU A 135 -5.83 23.35 9.13
N TYR A 136 -4.68 22.99 8.57
CA TYR A 136 -4.25 21.60 8.42
C TYR A 136 -3.10 21.25 9.36
N VAL A 137 -3.19 20.10 10.03
CA VAL A 137 -2.12 19.53 10.87
C VAL A 137 -1.89 18.08 10.48
N GLY A 138 -0.65 17.75 10.09
CA GLY A 138 -0.20 16.38 9.88
C GLY A 138 0.52 15.85 11.11
N LEU A 139 0.14 14.68 11.61
CA LEU A 139 0.84 13.93 12.65
C LEU A 139 1.49 12.69 12.07
N GLU A 140 2.79 12.57 12.27
CA GLU A 140 3.57 11.38 11.90
C GLU A 140 4.35 10.88 13.12
N GLN A 141 4.22 9.59 13.42
CA GLN A 141 4.90 8.98 14.57
C GLN A 141 6.35 8.59 14.23
N SER A 142 6.64 8.34 12.95
CA SER A 142 7.97 7.99 12.49
C SER A 142 8.87 9.23 12.35
N ARG A 143 10.01 9.22 13.04
CA ARG A 143 11.00 10.31 12.97
C ARG A 143 11.78 10.40 11.66
N ARG A 144 11.50 9.54 10.67
CA ARG A 144 12.26 9.45 9.42
C ARG A 144 11.67 10.28 8.26
N CYS A 145 10.60 11.03 8.50
CA CYS A 145 9.92 11.84 7.50
C CYS A 145 10.24 13.35 7.58
N CYS A 146 11.37 13.73 8.17
CA CYS A 146 11.91 15.10 8.10
C CYS A 146 13.30 15.09 7.50
#